data_AF-A0A3B9RPI4-F1
#
_entry.id   AF-A0A3B9RPI4-F1
#
_cell.length_a   1.000
_cell.length_b   1.000
_cell.length_c   1.000
_cell.angle_alpha   90.00
_cell.angle_beta   90.00
_cell.angle_gamma   90.00
#
_symmetry.space_group_name_H-M   'P 1'
#
loop_
_entity.id
_entity.type
_entity.pdbx_description
1 polymer ?
#
loop_
_entity_poly.entity_id
_entity_poly.type
_entity_poly.pdbx_seq_one_letter_code
_entity_poly.pdbx_strand_id
1 'polypeptide(L)'
;MIGLPYLLRKENICHISDGAVQIGDRRVFPFEKRFEACSSVEEVSTALKAMVTQGGGPLQVAFTTLRFIADGMQQQRYAYSFAELTRLVGLLISARPTNTTMRRVMLALLEELSPFCKREVPVEEFVRLLNLLVDSQERVYDDVYHQMGRIGSTLIEDADVILTTCFAEHTFLLSLAYAKEQGKSISVLVNETRPYLQGSRLTYPSLLEMGIEAHIITDGMGAHYLAEGKITKYMTASDLVCLDGTVVNKV
;
A
#
# COMPACT_ATOMS: atom_id res chain seq x y z
N MET A 1 -19.60 1.27 9.07
CA MET A 1 -18.31 1.86 8.59
C MET A 1 -17.29 0.76 8.76
N ILE A 2 -16.70 0.30 7.65
CA ILE A 2 -15.74 -0.79 7.67
C ILE A 2 -14.49 -0.35 8.43
N GLY A 3 -14.14 -1.09 9.49
CA GLY A 3 -12.89 -0.88 10.22
C GLY A 3 -11.71 -1.50 9.45
N LEU A 4 -10.69 -0.70 9.13
CA LEU A 4 -9.47 -1.20 8.52
C LEU A 4 -8.58 -1.90 9.57
N PRO A 5 -7.88 -3.00 9.19
CA PRO A 5 -6.92 -3.66 10.06
C PRO A 5 -5.69 -2.76 10.26
N TYR A 6 -4.91 -3.05 11.30
CA TYR A 6 -3.74 -2.31 11.74
C TYR A 6 -2.84 -1.88 10.57
N LEU A 7 -2.49 -2.82 9.68
CA LEU A 7 -1.56 -2.61 8.56
C LEU A 7 -2.06 -1.65 7.46
N LEU A 8 -3.36 -1.36 7.43
CA LEU A 8 -3.99 -0.52 6.41
C LEU A 8 -4.43 0.85 6.93
N ARG A 9 -4.28 1.12 8.24
CA ARG A 9 -4.53 2.46 8.78
C ARG A 9 -3.33 3.36 8.44
N LYS A 10 -3.59 4.55 7.90
CA LYS A 10 -2.53 5.44 7.37
C LYS A 10 -1.45 5.72 8.42
N GLU A 11 -1.84 5.99 9.65
CA GLU A 11 -0.96 6.26 10.78
C GLU A 11 -0.02 5.08 11.11
N ASN A 12 -0.43 3.85 10.81
CA ASN A 12 0.36 2.64 11.03
C ASN A 12 1.17 2.23 9.79
N ILE A 13 0.81 2.73 8.60
CA ILE A 13 1.63 2.57 7.41
C ILE A 13 2.85 3.49 7.54
N CYS A 14 2.62 4.78 7.75
CA CYS A 14 3.66 5.74 8.08
C CYS A 14 3.09 7.07 8.57
N HIS A 15 3.91 7.83 9.30
CA HIS A 15 3.62 9.20 9.72
C HIS A 15 4.92 9.97 9.93
N ILE A 16 4.85 11.28 10.13
CA ILE A 16 6.01 12.10 10.52
C ILE A 16 5.96 12.31 12.04
N SER A 17 7.03 11.97 12.74
CA SER A 17 7.24 12.30 14.15
C SER A 17 8.72 12.53 14.42
N ASP A 18 9.03 13.39 15.40
CA ASP A 18 10.41 13.61 15.88
C ASP A 18 11.41 13.97 14.78
N GLY A 19 10.94 14.69 13.75
CA GLY A 19 11.76 15.10 12.61
C GLY A 19 12.14 13.98 11.64
N ALA A 20 11.46 12.83 11.70
CA ALA A 20 11.69 11.68 10.83
C ALA A 20 10.37 11.14 10.25
N VAL A 21 10.48 10.44 9.11
CA VAL A 21 9.40 9.61 8.57
C VAL A 21 9.43 8.27 9.29
N GLN A 22 8.39 7.98 10.08
CA GLN A 22 8.19 6.71 10.76
C GLN A 22 7.49 5.76 9.80
N ILE A 23 8.13 4.66 9.40
CA ILE A 23 7.55 3.66 8.51
C ILE A 23 7.21 2.39 9.31
N GLY A 24 5.94 1.96 9.28
CA GLY A 24 5.52 0.75 9.97
C GLY A 24 6.25 -0.49 9.43
N ASP A 25 6.99 -1.19 10.29
CA ASP A 25 7.85 -2.31 9.89
C ASP A 25 7.06 -3.61 9.76
N ARG A 26 6.61 -3.87 8.53
CA ARG A 26 5.89 -5.09 8.17
C ARG A 26 6.78 -6.33 8.15
N ARG A 27 8.10 -6.23 8.35
CA ARG A 27 9.02 -7.39 8.43
C ARG A 27 9.00 -8.07 9.80
N VAL A 28 8.44 -7.44 10.82
CA VAL A 28 8.29 -8.01 12.17
C VAL A 28 6.84 -8.23 12.59
N PHE A 29 5.87 -7.67 11.85
CA PHE A 29 4.45 -8.00 12.00
C PHE A 29 4.21 -9.50 11.70
N PRO A 30 3.31 -10.20 12.42
CA PRO A 30 2.37 -9.72 13.44
C PRO A 30 2.92 -9.69 14.87
N PHE A 31 4.13 -10.19 15.10
CA PHE A 31 4.67 -10.37 16.45
C PHE A 31 5.07 -9.05 17.12
N GLU A 32 5.57 -8.11 16.33
CA GLU A 32 5.90 -6.76 16.79
C GLU A 32 5.19 -5.70 15.94
N LYS A 33 4.82 -4.60 16.62
CA LYS A 33 4.27 -3.39 16.01
C LYS A 33 5.26 -2.27 16.31
N ARG A 34 6.16 -2.00 15.36
CA ARG A 34 7.21 -0.98 15.49
C ARG A 34 7.32 -0.14 14.22
N PHE A 35 8.01 0.98 14.34
CA PHE A 35 8.32 1.87 13.23
C PHE A 35 9.84 1.91 13.01
N GLU A 36 10.25 1.96 11.74
CA GLU A 36 11.60 2.31 11.33
C GLU A 36 11.63 3.82 11.07
N ALA A 37 12.44 4.55 11.85
CA ALA A 37 12.59 5.99 11.71
C ALA A 37 13.59 6.31 10.59
N CYS A 38 13.17 7.14 9.64
CA CYS A 38 14.02 7.62 8.54
C CYS A 38 14.15 9.14 8.60
N SER A 39 15.36 9.64 8.86
CA SER A 39 15.67 11.07 9.01
C SER A 39 16.04 11.76 7.70
N SER A 40 16.11 11.01 6.60
CA SER A 40 16.44 11.49 5.26
C SER A 40 15.67 10.73 4.18
N VAL A 41 15.56 11.30 2.98
CA VAL A 41 14.93 10.62 1.83
C VAL A 41 15.76 9.41 1.38
N GLU A 42 17.07 9.46 1.54
CA GLU A 42 18.00 8.36 1.31
C GLU A 42 17.73 7.18 2.26
N GLU A 43 17.45 7.44 3.54
CA GLU A 43 17.02 6.42 4.50
C GLU A 43 15.64 5.86 4.14
N VAL A 44 14.68 6.70 3.75
CA VAL A 44 13.37 6.22 3.26
C VAL A 44 13.54 5.30 2.05
N SER A 45 14.37 5.68 1.07
CA SER A 45 14.67 4.85 -0.10
C SER A 45 15.28 3.50 0.31
N THR A 46 16.16 3.50 1.31
CA THR A 46 16.78 2.30 1.88
C THR A 46 15.74 1.40 2.56
N ALA A 47 14.86 1.95 3.38
CA ALA A 47 13.75 1.24 4.04
C ALA A 47 12.79 0.60 3.01
N LEU A 48 12.45 1.34 1.95
CA LEU A 48 11.61 0.82 0.85
C LEU A 48 12.29 -0.34 0.11
N LYS A 49 13.61 -0.25 -0.17
CA LYS A 49 14.39 -1.36 -0.75
C LYS A 49 14.47 -2.57 0.16
N ALA A 50 14.62 -2.34 1.46
CA ALA A 50 14.66 -3.36 2.50
C ALA A 50 13.28 -3.97 2.80
N MET A 51 12.24 -3.58 2.07
CA MET A 51 10.87 -4.07 2.23
C MET A 51 10.35 -3.86 3.66
N VAL A 52 10.66 -2.73 4.30
CA VAL A 52 10.04 -2.33 5.58
C VAL A 52 8.52 -2.26 5.42
N THR A 53 8.05 -1.74 4.27
CA THR A 53 6.65 -1.80 3.88
C THR A 53 6.49 -2.36 2.46
N GLN A 54 5.36 -3.03 2.18
CA GLN A 54 5.07 -3.66 0.90
C GLN A 54 3.66 -3.34 0.37
N GLY A 55 3.24 -3.94 -0.74
CA GLY A 55 1.94 -3.65 -1.36
C GLY A 55 1.81 -2.19 -1.80
N GLY A 56 0.73 -1.53 -1.41
CA GLY A 56 0.43 -0.10 -1.58
C GLY A 56 1.05 0.79 -0.50
N GLY A 57 1.62 0.23 0.57
CA GLY A 57 2.37 0.99 1.59
C GLY A 57 3.45 1.96 1.03
N PRO A 58 4.27 1.56 0.03
CA PRO A 58 5.24 2.45 -0.60
C PRO A 58 4.66 3.75 -1.17
N LEU A 59 3.44 3.73 -1.71
CA LEU A 59 2.80 4.95 -2.23
C LEU A 59 2.49 5.93 -1.09
N GLN A 60 1.93 5.42 0.01
CA GLN A 60 1.65 6.21 1.21
C GLN A 60 2.93 6.76 1.85
N VAL A 61 4.01 5.97 1.87
CA VAL A 61 5.34 6.43 2.30
C VAL A 61 5.86 7.54 1.38
N ALA A 62 5.67 7.42 0.07
CA ALA A 62 6.09 8.45 -0.88
C ALA A 62 5.33 9.77 -0.66
N PHE A 63 4.00 9.72 -0.46
CA PHE A 63 3.20 10.89 -0.09
C PHE A 63 3.68 11.53 1.22
N THR A 64 3.88 10.74 2.26
CA THR A 64 4.40 11.22 3.55
C THR A 64 5.78 11.84 3.41
N THR A 65 6.63 11.26 2.55
CA THR A 65 7.98 11.77 2.29
C THR A 65 7.95 13.07 1.49
N LEU A 66 6.99 13.28 0.59
CA LEU A 66 6.81 14.58 -0.08
C LEU A 66 6.51 15.70 0.93
N ARG A 67 5.67 15.43 1.93
CA ARG A 67 5.40 16.39 3.02
C ARG A 67 6.67 16.65 3.84
N PHE A 68 7.42 15.60 4.17
CA PHE A 68 8.71 15.72 4.86
C PHE A 68 9.74 16.55 4.07
N ILE A 69 9.80 16.39 2.74
CA ILE A 69 10.64 17.21 1.87
C ILE A 69 10.19 18.67 1.90
N ALA A 70 8.88 18.92 1.81
CA ALA A 70 8.31 20.26 1.84
C ALA A 70 8.63 21.00 3.15
N ASP A 71 8.43 20.34 4.30
CA ASP A 71 8.82 20.87 5.61
C ASP A 71 10.33 21.13 5.68
N GLY A 72 11.14 20.24 5.11
CA GLY A 72 12.58 20.42 5.01
C GLY A 72 13.01 21.58 4.13
N MET A 73 12.27 21.91 3.07
CA MET A 73 12.52 23.12 2.27
C MET A 73 12.20 24.38 3.07
N GLN A 74 11.09 24.41 3.80
CA GLN A 74 10.73 25.53 4.67
C GLN A 74 11.76 25.75 5.79
N GLN A 75 12.32 24.67 6.32
CA GLN A 75 13.36 24.68 7.36
C GLN A 75 14.79 24.77 6.81
N GLN A 76 14.95 25.00 5.50
CA GLN A 76 16.24 25.12 4.81
C GLN A 76 17.15 23.87 4.93
N ARG A 77 16.60 22.70 5.25
CA ARG A 77 17.28 21.39 5.20
C ARG A 77 17.48 20.91 3.77
N TYR A 78 16.53 21.21 2.90
CA TYR A 78 16.61 20.93 1.46
C TYR A 78 16.57 22.22 0.67
N ALA A 79 17.29 22.26 -0.46
CA ALA A 79 17.23 23.40 -1.36
C ALA A 79 15.82 23.51 -1.97
N TYR A 80 15.20 24.69 -1.86
CA TYR A 80 13.93 24.96 -2.53
C TYR A 80 14.19 25.18 -4.04
N SER A 81 14.12 24.08 -4.80
CA SER A 81 14.25 24.10 -6.26
C SER A 81 13.57 22.88 -6.89
N PHE A 82 13.14 23.04 -8.13
CA PHE A 82 12.58 21.91 -8.90
C PHE A 82 13.61 20.78 -9.11
N ALA A 83 14.88 21.14 -9.29
CA ALA A 83 15.96 20.18 -9.48
C ALA A 83 16.14 19.29 -8.23
N GLU A 84 16.13 19.89 -7.05
CA GLU A 84 16.27 19.16 -5.79
C GLU A 84 15.04 18.28 -5.50
N LEU A 85 13.83 18.80 -5.72
CA LEU A 85 12.61 18.00 -5.60
C LEU A 85 12.66 16.77 -6.52
N THR A 86 13.05 16.97 -7.78
CA THR A 86 13.16 15.90 -8.78
C THR A 86 14.20 14.86 -8.37
N ARG A 87 15.35 15.29 -7.84
CA ARG A 87 16.40 14.39 -7.33
C ARG A 87 15.86 13.51 -6.19
N LEU A 88 15.23 14.11 -5.18
CA LEU A 88 14.70 13.42 -4.01
C LEU A 88 13.57 12.44 -4.38
N VAL A 89 12.64 12.86 -5.23
CA VAL A 89 11.58 11.97 -5.75
C VAL A 89 12.18 10.83 -6.58
N GLY A 90 13.26 11.07 -7.33
CA GLY A 90 14.01 10.04 -8.04
C GLY A 90 14.53 8.92 -7.13
N LEU A 91 14.93 9.24 -5.89
CA LEU A 91 15.36 8.23 -4.91
C LEU A 91 14.20 7.32 -4.47
N LEU A 92 12.99 7.86 -4.35
CA LEU A 92 11.79 7.09 -4.02
C LEU A 92 11.39 6.18 -5.17
N ILE A 93 11.32 6.72 -6.39
CA ILE A 93 10.95 5.98 -7.60
C ILE A 93 11.91 4.81 -7.86
N SER A 94 13.20 5.02 -7.65
CA SER A 94 14.22 3.98 -7.85
C SER A 94 14.27 2.92 -6.76
N ALA A 95 13.62 3.15 -5.60
CA ALA A 95 13.63 2.20 -4.50
C ALA A 95 12.91 0.88 -4.84
N ARG A 96 11.85 0.94 -5.64
CA ARG A 96 11.04 -0.22 -6.01
C ARG A 96 10.60 -0.17 -7.48
N PRO A 97 11.47 -0.57 -8.43
CA PRO A 97 11.23 -0.38 -9.86
C PRO A 97 10.00 -1.15 -10.40
N THR A 98 9.59 -2.24 -9.76
CA THR A 98 8.42 -3.02 -10.16
C THR A 98 7.09 -2.44 -9.65
N ASN A 99 7.11 -1.51 -8.68
CA ASN A 99 5.92 -0.80 -8.24
C ASN A 99 5.64 0.37 -9.20
N THR A 100 4.91 0.08 -10.28
CA THR A 100 4.61 1.06 -11.33
C THR A 100 3.66 2.16 -10.87
N THR A 101 2.79 1.88 -9.90
CA THR A 101 1.85 2.86 -9.33
C THR A 101 2.57 4.02 -8.66
N MET A 102 3.50 3.75 -7.74
CA MET A 102 4.27 4.81 -7.07
C MET A 102 5.03 5.66 -8.08
N ARG A 103 5.72 5.04 -9.05
CA ARG A 103 6.42 5.75 -10.12
C ARG A 103 5.49 6.69 -10.90
N ARG A 104 4.35 6.17 -11.37
CA ARG A 104 3.39 6.95 -12.18
C ARG A 104 2.86 8.16 -11.41
N VAL A 105 2.44 7.96 -10.16
CA VAL A 105 1.88 9.04 -9.34
C VAL A 105 2.92 10.08 -8.99
N MET A 106 4.14 9.67 -8.61
CA MET A 106 5.21 10.61 -8.27
C MET A 106 5.64 11.45 -9.49
N LEU A 107 5.69 10.86 -10.68
CA LEU A 107 6.00 11.62 -11.91
C LEU A 107 4.89 12.62 -12.25
N ALA A 108 3.61 12.23 -12.15
CA ALA A 108 2.49 13.13 -12.38
C ALA A 108 2.50 14.31 -11.40
N LEU A 109 2.74 14.06 -10.11
CA LEU A 109 2.87 15.13 -9.11
C LEU A 109 4.07 16.06 -9.40
N LEU A 110 5.21 15.53 -9.85
CA LEU A 110 6.34 16.37 -10.26
C LEU A 110 5.98 17.28 -11.45
N GLU A 111 5.25 16.76 -12.43
CA GLU A 111 4.79 17.55 -13.58
C GLU A 111 3.84 18.67 -13.14
N GLU A 112 2.88 18.36 -12.26
CA GLU A 112 1.95 19.35 -11.69
C GLU A 112 2.65 20.41 -10.83
N LEU A 113 3.71 20.03 -10.10
CA LEU A 113 4.47 20.93 -9.22
C LEU A 113 5.49 21.80 -9.98
N SER A 114 5.90 21.40 -11.19
CA SER A 114 6.95 22.07 -11.96
C SER A 114 6.72 23.57 -12.19
N PRO A 115 5.52 24.04 -12.55
CA PRO A 115 5.27 25.46 -12.77
C PRO A 115 5.45 26.30 -11.50
N PHE A 116 5.13 25.76 -10.34
CA PHE A 116 5.19 26.51 -9.08
C PHE A 116 6.63 26.73 -8.61
N CYS A 117 7.52 25.76 -8.84
CA CYS A 117 8.95 25.93 -8.57
C CYS A 117 9.63 26.95 -9.52
N LYS A 118 9.09 27.16 -10.74
CA LYS A 118 9.66 28.08 -11.74
C LYS A 118 9.20 29.52 -11.58
N ARG A 119 8.07 29.76 -10.92
CA ARG A 119 7.41 31.07 -10.83
C ARG A 119 7.86 31.91 -9.63
N GLU A 120 8.97 31.54 -8.98
CA GLU A 120 9.45 32.18 -7.74
C GLU A 120 8.36 32.26 -6.64
N VAL A 121 7.51 31.23 -6.57
CA VAL A 121 6.47 31.14 -5.53
C VAL A 121 7.16 31.05 -4.16
N PRO A 122 6.71 31.80 -3.14
CA PRO A 122 7.25 31.67 -1.78
C PRO A 122 7.19 30.22 -1.28
N VAL A 123 8.20 29.80 -0.51
CA VAL A 123 8.31 28.40 -0.06
C VAL A 123 7.09 27.95 0.74
N GLU A 124 6.49 28.83 1.55
CA GLU A 124 5.29 28.55 2.34
C GLU A 124 4.07 28.27 1.45
N GLU A 125 3.95 28.99 0.34
CA GLU A 125 2.88 28.76 -0.62
C GLU A 125 3.09 27.47 -1.41
N PHE A 126 4.33 27.17 -1.78
CA PHE A 126 4.68 25.89 -2.40
C PHE A 126 4.35 24.70 -1.49
N VAL A 127 4.73 24.77 -0.20
CA VAL A 127 4.42 23.73 0.80
C VAL A 127 2.92 23.53 0.94
N ARG A 128 2.13 24.61 1.01
CA ARG A 128 0.66 24.54 1.07
C ARG A 128 0.08 23.85 -0.16
N LEU A 129 0.53 24.21 -1.35
CA LEU A 129 0.06 23.62 -2.61
C LEU A 129 0.42 22.13 -2.70
N LEU A 130 1.65 21.76 -2.35
CA LEU A 130 2.09 20.36 -2.32
C LEU A 130 1.21 19.54 -1.37
N ASN A 131 0.96 20.04 -0.16
CA ASN A 131 0.09 19.35 0.81
C ASN A 131 -1.33 19.15 0.27
N LEU A 132 -1.91 20.16 -0.39
CA LEU A 132 -3.23 20.04 -1.03
C LEU A 132 -3.25 19.00 -2.15
N LEU A 133 -2.22 18.95 -2.98
CA LEU A 133 -2.11 17.95 -4.04
C LEU A 133 -1.97 16.53 -3.47
N VAL A 134 -1.13 16.36 -2.44
CA VAL A 134 -0.98 15.08 -1.75
C VAL A 134 -2.30 14.66 -1.09
N ASP A 135 -2.97 15.55 -0.35
CA ASP A 135 -4.29 15.29 0.25
C ASP A 135 -5.31 14.84 -0.82
N SER A 136 -5.32 15.51 -1.98
CA SER A 136 -6.21 15.16 -3.09
C SER A 136 -5.92 13.78 -3.65
N GLN A 137 -4.65 13.45 -3.87
CA GLN A 137 -4.24 12.12 -4.38
C GLN A 137 -4.58 11.01 -3.38
N GLU A 138 -4.34 11.23 -2.08
CA GLU A 138 -4.71 10.28 -1.04
C GLU A 138 -6.22 10.00 -1.03
N ARG A 139 -7.07 11.03 -1.14
CA ARG A 139 -8.52 10.85 -1.23
C ARG A 139 -8.94 10.08 -2.47
N VAL A 140 -8.33 10.37 -3.63
CA VAL A 140 -8.61 9.63 -4.87
C VAL A 140 -8.32 8.14 -4.70
N TYR A 141 -7.18 7.79 -4.08
CA TYR A 141 -6.85 6.38 -3.85
C TYR A 141 -7.77 5.72 -2.83
N ASP A 142 -8.13 6.40 -1.73
CA ASP A 142 -9.10 5.90 -0.77
C ASP A 142 -10.45 5.57 -1.46
N ASP A 143 -10.95 6.50 -2.28
CA ASP A 143 -12.20 6.33 -3.03
C ASP A 143 -12.11 5.17 -4.02
N VAL A 144 -11.00 5.07 -4.76
CA VAL A 144 -10.74 3.97 -5.69
C VAL A 144 -10.72 2.62 -4.95
N TYR A 145 -10.05 2.53 -3.80
CA TYR A 145 -10.01 1.29 -3.01
C TYR A 145 -11.40 0.88 -2.54
N HIS A 146 -12.20 1.83 -2.05
CA HIS A 146 -13.58 1.56 -1.67
C HIS A 146 -14.45 1.16 -2.87
N GLN A 147 -14.30 1.81 -4.02
CA GLN A 147 -15.01 1.45 -5.24
C GLN A 147 -14.65 0.02 -5.70
N MET A 148 -13.36 -0.30 -5.75
CA MET A 148 -12.90 -1.64 -6.11
C MET A 148 -13.39 -2.69 -5.10
N GLY A 149 -13.40 -2.38 -3.80
CA GLY A 149 -13.96 -3.24 -2.77
C GLY A 149 -15.44 -3.52 -2.99
N ARG A 150 -16.24 -2.49 -3.27
CA ARG A 150 -17.68 -2.66 -3.56
C ARG A 150 -17.90 -3.53 -4.79
N ILE A 151 -17.15 -3.30 -5.87
CA ILE A 151 -17.22 -4.12 -7.10
C ILE A 151 -16.79 -5.56 -6.80
N GLY A 152 -15.67 -5.76 -6.11
CA GLY A 152 -15.21 -7.11 -5.76
C GLY A 152 -16.21 -7.88 -4.89
N SER A 153 -16.94 -7.18 -4.01
CA SER A 153 -17.98 -7.81 -3.18
C SER A 153 -19.15 -8.41 -3.98
N THR A 154 -19.40 -7.93 -5.21
CA THR A 154 -20.46 -8.48 -6.07
C THR A 154 -20.06 -9.80 -6.73
N LEU A 155 -18.76 -10.14 -6.72
CA LEU A 155 -18.24 -11.40 -7.26
C LEU A 155 -18.22 -12.53 -6.23
N ILE A 156 -18.45 -12.19 -4.95
CA ILE A 156 -18.49 -13.09 -3.81
C ILE A 156 -19.93 -13.48 -3.53
N GLU A 157 -20.19 -14.78 -3.42
CA GLU A 157 -21.47 -15.39 -3.09
C GLU A 157 -21.49 -15.83 -1.62
N ASP A 158 -22.68 -16.16 -1.11
CA ASP A 158 -22.80 -16.71 0.24
C ASP A 158 -22.16 -18.10 0.32
N ALA A 159 -21.50 -18.40 1.44
CA ALA A 159 -20.73 -19.61 1.69
C ALA A 159 -19.51 -19.83 0.78
N ASP A 160 -19.01 -18.78 0.11
CA ASP A 160 -17.78 -18.87 -0.67
C ASP A 160 -16.57 -19.22 0.21
N VAL A 161 -15.73 -20.11 -0.33
CA VAL A 161 -14.40 -20.45 0.21
C VAL A 161 -13.37 -19.90 -0.77
N ILE A 162 -12.72 -18.80 -0.37
CA ILE A 162 -11.85 -18.03 -1.24
C ILE A 162 -10.39 -18.41 -0.97
N LEU A 163 -9.69 -18.89 -1.99
CA LEU A 163 -8.24 -19.04 -1.95
C LEU A 163 -7.57 -17.71 -2.31
N THR A 164 -6.53 -17.32 -1.57
CA THR A 164 -5.71 -16.14 -1.87
C THR A 164 -4.22 -16.40 -1.62
N THR A 165 -3.39 -15.58 -2.26
CA THR A 165 -1.93 -15.61 -2.15
C THR A 165 -1.41 -14.19 -1.94
N CYS A 166 -0.32 -14.05 -1.18
CA CYS A 166 0.29 -12.78 -0.81
C CYS A 166 -0.63 -11.90 0.05
N PHE A 167 -0.35 -10.60 0.08
CA PHE A 167 -1.11 -9.57 0.77
C PHE A 167 -1.71 -8.60 -0.23
N ALA A 168 -2.99 -8.83 -0.55
CA ALA A 168 -3.76 -8.07 -1.52
C ALA A 168 -4.42 -6.79 -0.94
N GLU A 169 -4.04 -6.41 0.29
CA GLU A 169 -4.35 -5.15 0.98
C GLU A 169 -5.81 -4.67 0.85
N HIS A 170 -5.99 -3.36 0.60
CA HIS A 170 -7.26 -2.65 0.60
C HIS A 170 -8.27 -3.33 -0.33
N THR A 171 -7.89 -3.65 -1.57
CA THR A 171 -8.81 -4.13 -2.58
C THR A 171 -9.49 -5.44 -2.17
N PHE A 172 -8.69 -6.42 -1.73
CA PHE A 172 -9.22 -7.72 -1.32
C PHE A 172 -9.95 -7.61 0.02
N LEU A 173 -9.34 -6.96 1.02
CA LEU A 173 -9.92 -6.87 2.36
C LEU A 173 -11.22 -6.06 2.37
N LEU A 174 -11.32 -4.98 1.60
CA LEU A 174 -12.57 -4.23 1.45
C LEU A 174 -13.63 -5.05 0.71
N SER A 175 -13.25 -5.85 -0.30
CA SER A 175 -14.20 -6.74 -1.00
C SER A 175 -14.86 -7.72 -0.03
N LEU A 176 -14.05 -8.37 0.82
CA LEU A 176 -14.54 -9.27 1.85
C LEU A 176 -15.38 -8.54 2.90
N ALA A 177 -14.94 -7.36 3.35
CA ALA A 177 -15.67 -6.58 4.34
C ALA A 177 -17.05 -6.13 3.84
N TYR A 178 -17.15 -5.65 2.60
CA TYR A 178 -18.43 -5.29 2.00
C TYR A 178 -19.33 -6.50 1.79
N ALA A 179 -18.77 -7.64 1.39
CA ALA A 179 -19.52 -8.88 1.25
C ALA A 179 -20.05 -9.37 2.62
N LYS A 180 -19.27 -9.23 3.69
CA LYS A 180 -19.69 -9.49 5.07
C LYS A 180 -20.75 -8.50 5.57
N GLU A 181 -20.62 -7.20 5.27
CA GLU A 181 -21.67 -6.21 5.57
C GLU A 181 -23.01 -6.53 4.86
N GLN A 182 -22.96 -7.20 3.71
CA GLN A 182 -24.13 -7.73 2.99
C GLN A 182 -24.70 -9.02 3.61
N GLY A 183 -24.13 -9.52 4.71
CA GLY A 183 -24.61 -10.72 5.42
C GLY A 183 -24.09 -12.04 4.86
N LYS A 184 -23.13 -12.02 3.92
CA LYS A 184 -22.56 -13.24 3.35
C LYS A 184 -21.60 -13.91 4.34
N SER A 185 -21.73 -15.21 4.50
CA SER A 185 -20.75 -16.06 5.18
C SER A 185 -19.60 -16.38 4.23
N ILE A 186 -18.37 -16.05 4.61
CA ILE A 186 -17.19 -16.19 3.75
C ILE A 186 -16.05 -16.75 4.59
N SER A 187 -15.32 -17.72 4.05
CA SER A 187 -14.06 -18.20 4.62
C SER A 187 -12.92 -18.05 3.62
N VAL A 188 -11.70 -17.84 4.13
CA VAL A 188 -10.52 -17.61 3.29
C VAL A 188 -9.43 -18.64 3.58
N LEU A 189 -8.98 -19.34 2.55
CA LEU A 189 -7.75 -20.11 2.59
C LEU A 189 -6.59 -19.21 2.19
N VAL A 190 -5.64 -19.01 3.10
CA VAL A 190 -4.51 -18.10 2.92
C VAL A 190 -3.24 -18.91 2.74
N ASN A 191 -2.70 -18.93 1.51
CA ASN A 191 -1.38 -19.48 1.26
C ASN A 191 -0.34 -18.72 2.09
N GLU A 192 0.57 -19.43 2.77
CA GLU A 192 1.60 -18.80 3.60
C GLU A 192 2.46 -17.78 2.82
N THR A 193 2.68 -18.01 1.53
CA THR A 193 3.38 -17.17 0.55
C THR A 193 4.88 -17.04 0.81
N ARG A 194 5.63 -18.13 0.61
CA ARG A 194 7.09 -18.13 0.70
C ARG A 194 7.73 -17.19 -0.35
N PRO A 195 8.97 -16.70 -0.10
CA PRO A 195 9.76 -16.86 1.11
C PRO A 195 9.45 -15.82 2.19
N TYR A 196 8.74 -14.74 1.85
CA TYR A 196 8.51 -13.59 2.76
C TYR A 196 7.34 -13.78 3.72
N LEU A 197 6.52 -14.80 3.47
CA LEU A 197 5.40 -15.22 4.30
C LEU A 197 4.30 -14.15 4.40
N GLN A 198 4.02 -13.41 3.31
CA GLN A 198 3.03 -12.32 3.36
C GLN A 198 1.62 -12.81 3.72
N GLY A 199 1.25 -14.01 3.29
CA GLY A 199 -0.08 -14.53 3.60
C GLY A 199 -0.23 -14.84 5.08
N SER A 200 0.68 -15.63 5.65
CA SER A 200 0.64 -15.98 7.08
C SER A 200 0.93 -14.80 8.00
N ARG A 201 1.77 -13.85 7.56
CA ARG A 201 2.19 -12.72 8.41
C ARG A 201 1.31 -11.49 8.26
N LEU A 202 0.79 -11.17 7.08
CA LEU A 202 0.07 -9.92 6.83
C LEU A 202 -1.42 -10.17 6.58
N THR A 203 -1.75 -11.08 5.67
CA THR A 203 -3.14 -11.35 5.26
C THR A 203 -3.95 -11.98 6.37
N TYR A 204 -3.46 -13.11 6.91
CA TYR A 204 -4.19 -13.86 7.92
C TYR A 204 -4.48 -13.03 9.19
N PRO A 205 -3.50 -12.34 9.82
CA PRO A 205 -3.80 -11.51 10.98
C PRO A 205 -4.74 -10.34 10.65
N SER A 206 -4.65 -9.76 9.45
CA SER A 206 -5.56 -8.69 9.01
C SER A 206 -7.01 -9.20 8.90
N LEU A 207 -7.22 -10.42 8.39
CA LEU A 207 -8.54 -11.05 8.32
C LEU A 207 -9.12 -11.32 9.72
N LEU A 208 -8.28 -11.77 10.66
CA LEU A 208 -8.68 -11.97 12.05
C LEU A 208 -9.11 -10.66 12.72
N GLU A 209 -8.35 -9.57 12.52
CA GLU A 209 -8.71 -8.24 13.03
C GLU A 209 -10.05 -7.74 12.47
N MET A 210 -10.43 -8.19 11.27
CA MET A 210 -11.72 -7.88 10.62
C MET A 210 -12.83 -8.90 10.96
N GLY A 211 -12.51 -9.92 11.75
CA GLY A 211 -13.40 -11.02 12.11
C GLY A 211 -13.89 -11.83 10.90
N ILE A 212 -13.07 -11.97 9.86
CA ILE A 212 -13.34 -12.83 8.71
C ILE A 212 -12.70 -14.19 9.00
N GLU A 213 -13.45 -15.27 8.79
CA GLU A 213 -12.92 -16.62 8.99
C GLU A 213 -11.80 -16.88 7.98
N ALA A 214 -10.65 -17.34 8.48
CA ALA A 214 -9.52 -17.65 7.65
C ALA A 214 -8.74 -18.85 8.20
N HIS A 215 -8.04 -19.55 7.32
CA HIS A 215 -7.14 -20.65 7.65
C HIS A 215 -5.84 -20.49 6.86
N ILE A 216 -4.69 -20.61 7.53
CA ILE A 216 -3.39 -20.64 6.84
C ILE A 216 -3.18 -22.04 6.27
N ILE A 217 -2.75 -22.09 5.02
CA ILE A 217 -2.29 -23.32 4.35
C ILE A 217 -0.89 -23.10 3.78
N THR A 218 -0.12 -24.17 3.58
CA THR A 218 1.18 -24.04 2.87
C THR A 218 0.95 -23.87 1.37
N ASP A 219 1.92 -23.29 0.67
CA ASP A 219 1.77 -22.93 -0.76
C ASP A 219 1.44 -24.14 -1.65
N GLY A 220 1.87 -25.35 -1.26
CA GLY A 220 1.58 -26.59 -1.97
C GLY A 220 0.20 -27.20 -1.71
N MET A 221 -0.51 -26.77 -0.66
CA MET A 221 -1.81 -27.34 -0.29
C MET A 221 -2.97 -26.83 -1.17
N GLY A 222 -2.85 -25.65 -1.78
CA GLY A 222 -3.92 -25.07 -2.59
C GLY A 222 -4.41 -25.99 -3.71
N ALA A 223 -3.49 -26.70 -4.38
CA ALA A 223 -3.83 -27.66 -5.43
C ALA A 223 -4.69 -28.83 -4.92
N HIS A 224 -4.43 -29.29 -3.69
CA HIS A 224 -5.23 -30.36 -3.08
C HIS A 224 -6.65 -29.89 -2.76
N TYR A 225 -6.80 -28.71 -2.15
CA TYR A 225 -8.13 -28.14 -1.87
C TYR A 225 -8.94 -27.85 -3.15
N LEU A 226 -8.26 -27.45 -4.23
CA LEU A 226 -8.90 -27.30 -5.55
C LEU A 226 -9.37 -28.64 -6.09
N ALA A 227 -8.52 -29.68 -6.04
CA ALA A 227 -8.88 -31.02 -6.52
C ALA A 227 -10.04 -31.65 -5.73
N GLU A 228 -10.18 -31.32 -4.45
CA GLU A 228 -11.31 -31.74 -3.62
C GLU A 228 -12.57 -30.88 -3.81
N GLY A 229 -12.53 -29.84 -4.65
CA GLY A 229 -13.67 -28.95 -4.89
C GLY A 229 -14.03 -28.07 -3.68
N LYS A 230 -13.10 -27.88 -2.73
CA LYS A 230 -13.32 -27.10 -1.50
C LYS A 230 -13.18 -25.59 -1.70
N ILE A 231 -12.60 -25.15 -2.80
CA ILE A 231 -12.41 -23.73 -3.14
C ILE A 231 -13.44 -23.34 -4.20
N THR A 232 -14.21 -22.28 -3.94
CA THR A 232 -15.23 -21.78 -4.87
C THR A 232 -14.71 -20.62 -5.71
N LYS A 233 -13.78 -19.82 -5.17
CA LYS A 233 -13.18 -18.67 -5.87
C LYS A 233 -11.69 -18.57 -5.57
N TYR A 234 -10.94 -18.04 -6.52
CA TYR A 234 -9.58 -17.55 -6.29
C TYR A 234 -9.55 -16.03 -6.48
N MET A 235 -9.02 -15.30 -5.50
CA MET A 235 -8.89 -13.85 -5.55
C MET A 235 -7.48 -13.44 -5.15
N THR A 236 -6.87 -12.56 -5.93
CA THR A 236 -5.52 -12.04 -5.70
C THR A 236 -5.40 -10.58 -6.14
N ALA A 237 -4.43 -9.87 -5.58
CA ALA A 237 -3.94 -8.63 -6.18
C ALA A 237 -3.08 -8.92 -7.42
N SER A 238 -2.75 -7.85 -8.14
CA SER A 238 -1.83 -7.84 -9.26
C SER A 238 -0.82 -6.71 -9.09
N ASP A 239 0.47 -7.00 -9.26
CA ASP A 239 1.51 -5.97 -9.31
C ASP A 239 1.50 -5.23 -10.68
N LEU A 240 1.20 -5.96 -11.76
CA LEU A 240 1.05 -5.43 -13.12
C LEU A 240 0.02 -6.25 -13.89
N VAL A 241 -0.78 -5.57 -14.73
CA VAL A 241 -1.64 -6.20 -15.74
C VAL A 241 -1.26 -5.63 -17.10
N CYS A 242 -0.83 -6.47 -18.02
CA CYS A 242 -0.45 -6.11 -19.38
C CYS A 242 -1.69 -5.93 -20.28
N LEU A 243 -1.53 -5.25 -21.42
CA LEU A 243 -2.63 -5.00 -22.37
C LEU A 243 -3.23 -6.28 -22.97
N ASP A 244 -2.47 -7.37 -23.00
CA ASP A 244 -2.91 -8.69 -23.45
C ASP A 244 -3.65 -9.49 -22.36
N GLY A 245 -3.78 -8.94 -21.15
CA GLY A 245 -4.39 -9.59 -19.99
C GLY A 245 -3.42 -10.40 -19.12
N THR A 246 -2.12 -10.44 -19.46
CA THR A 246 -1.12 -11.12 -18.62
C THR A 246 -1.02 -10.43 -17.25
N VAL A 247 -1.17 -11.21 -16.19
CA VAL A 247 -1.06 -10.73 -14.80
C VAL A 247 0.29 -11.12 -14.22
N VAL A 248 1.04 -10.12 -13.74
CA VAL A 248 2.25 -10.33 -12.94
C VAL A 248 1.90 -10.10 -11.48
N ASN A 249 2.24 -11.08 -10.64
CA ASN A 249 2.01 -11.01 -9.20
C ASN A 249 3.08 -11.82 -8.44
N LYS A 250 2.92 -11.95 -7.13
CA LYS A 250 3.77 -12.77 -6.26
C LYS A 250 3.94 -14.20 -6.80
N VAL A 251 5.19 -14.67 -6.76
CA VAL A 251 5.59 -16.07 -6.97
C VAL A 251 4.95 -17.00 -5.94
#